data_AF-A0A7H1B379-F1
#
_entry.id   AF-A0A7H1B379-F1
#
_cell.length_a   1.000
_cell.length_b   1.000
_cell.length_c   1.000
_cell.angle_alpha   90.00
_cell.angle_beta   90.00
_cell.angle_gamma   90.00
#
_symmetry.space_group_name_H-M   'P 1'
#
loop_
_entity.id
_entity.type
_entity.pdbx_description
1 polymer ?
#
loop_
_entity_poly.entity_id
_entity_poly.type
_entity_poly.pdbx_seq_one_letter_code
_entity_poly.pdbx_strand_id
1 'polypeptide(L)'
;MARGEVVEVQEPLSRGELYRLTAHEQPVAYALEPGGARGFSFRQRVRARLAKAMFGPGTFVPKATAEEYRALHAGWHESERAD
;
A
#
# COMPACT_ATOMS: atom_id res chain seq x y z
N MET A 1 -26.95 31.97 -8.01
CA MET A 1 -25.58 31.59 -7.61
C MET A 1 -24.91 32.82 -7.02
N ALA A 2 -24.76 32.86 -5.70
CA ALA A 2 -24.10 33.96 -5.01
C ALA A 2 -22.62 34.01 -5.44
N ARG A 3 -22.09 35.22 -5.68
CA ARG A 3 -20.70 35.38 -6.14
C ARG A 3 -19.76 34.98 -5.00
N GLY A 4 -19.10 33.82 -5.12
CA GLY A 4 -18.10 33.36 -4.16
C GLY A 4 -18.11 31.85 -3.83
N GLU A 5 -19.11 31.09 -4.28
CA GLU A 5 -19.16 29.65 -4.06
C GLU A 5 -18.22 28.93 -5.05
N VAL A 6 -17.21 28.25 -4.52
CA VAL A 6 -16.34 27.34 -5.27
C VAL A 6 -16.84 25.92 -5.01
N VAL A 7 -17.06 25.14 -6.07
CA VAL A 7 -17.34 23.72 -5.97
C VAL A 7 -16.10 22.94 -6.38
N GLU A 8 -15.70 21.97 -5.55
CA GLU A 8 -14.66 21.02 -5.92
C GLU A 8 -15.30 19.95 -6.83
N VAL A 9 -14.80 19.83 -8.05
CA VAL A 9 -15.23 18.80 -8.99
C VAL A 9 -14.18 17.69 -8.97
N GLN A 10 -14.59 16.50 -8.51
CA GLN A 10 -13.73 15.32 -8.53
C GLN A 10 -13.87 14.60 -9.87
N GLU A 11 -12.76 14.42 -10.59
CA GLU A 11 -12.72 13.55 -11.78
C GLU A 11 -12.62 12.08 -11.35
N PRO A 12 -13.51 11.18 -11.84
CA PRO A 12 -13.42 9.77 -11.53
C PRO A 12 -12.11 9.16 -12.06
N LEU A 13 -11.43 8.40 -11.21
CA LEU A 13 -10.26 7.64 -11.62
C LEU A 13 -10.65 6.53 -12.59
N SER A 14 -9.77 6.27 -13.57
CA SER A 14 -9.90 5.10 -14.42
C SER A 14 -9.77 3.80 -13.61
N ARG A 15 -10.30 2.70 -14.15
CA ARG A 15 -10.23 1.39 -13.49
C ARG A 15 -8.81 0.94 -13.17
N GLY A 16 -7.83 1.28 -14.02
CA GLY A 16 -6.42 0.95 -13.80
C GLY A 16 -5.79 1.75 -12.66
N GLU A 17 -6.20 3.01 -12.48
CA GLU A 17 -5.74 3.86 -11.37
C GLU A 17 -6.34 3.41 -10.05
N LEU A 18 -7.63 3.07 -10.04
CA LEU A 18 -8.28 2.45 -8.89
C LEU A 18 -7.55 1.17 -8.47
N TYR A 19 -7.29 0.26 -9.41
CA TYR A 19 -6.54 -0.97 -9.12
C TYR A 19 -5.17 -0.68 -8.50
N ARG A 20 -4.41 0.30 -9.04
CA ARG A 20 -3.09 0.66 -8.51
C ARG A 20 -3.15 1.11 -7.04
N LEU A 21 -4.20 1.83 -6.67
CA LEU A 21 -4.36 2.36 -5.32
C LEU A 21 -4.89 1.30 -4.35
N THR A 22 -5.83 0.48 -4.82
CA THR A 22 -6.58 -0.46 -3.96
C THR A 22 -6.04 -1.89 -3.98
N ALA A 23 -5.10 -2.23 -4.87
CA ALA A 23 -4.51 -3.55 -4.91
C ALA A 23 -3.89 -3.95 -3.56
N HIS A 24 -4.17 -5.18 -3.16
CA HIS A 24 -3.66 -5.81 -1.95
C HIS A 24 -2.20 -6.27 -2.12
N GLU A 25 -1.79 -6.64 -3.34
CA GLU A 25 -0.41 -7.04 -3.65
C GLU A 25 0.55 -5.88 -3.32
N GLN A 26 1.53 -6.14 -2.45
CA GLN A 26 2.56 -5.19 -2.08
C GLN A 26 3.91 -5.59 -2.68
N PRO A 27 4.66 -4.65 -3.28
CA PRO A 27 6.01 -4.95 -3.75
C PRO A 27 6.90 -5.31 -2.56
N VAL A 28 7.74 -6.34 -2.75
CA VAL A 28 8.69 -6.77 -1.73
C VAL A 28 9.78 -5.71 -1.57
N ALA A 29 10.14 -5.41 -0.32
CA ALA A 29 11.24 -4.52 -0.01
C ALA A 29 12.53 -4.97 -0.70
N TYR A 30 13.28 -4.03 -1.26
CA TYR A 30 14.56 -4.35 -1.90
C TYR A 30 15.51 -4.99 -0.88
N ALA A 31 15.91 -6.24 -1.13
CA ALA A 31 16.84 -7.00 -0.32
C ALA A 31 18.05 -7.44 -1.16
N LEU A 32 19.19 -7.60 -0.49
CA LEU A 32 20.37 -8.23 -1.08
C LEU A 32 20.35 -9.71 -0.71
N GLU A 33 20.44 -10.58 -1.70
CA GLU A 33 20.50 -12.03 -1.48
C GLU A 33 21.76 -12.43 -0.68
N PRO A 34 21.64 -13.34 0.29
CA PRO A 34 22.79 -13.87 1.01
C PRO A 34 23.66 -14.70 0.06
N GLY A 35 24.92 -14.30 -0.13
CA GLY A 35 25.84 -15.03 -1.01
C GLY A 35 27.04 -14.25 -1.58
N GLY A 36 27.13 -12.94 -1.40
CA GLY A 36 28.29 -12.22 -1.91
C GLY A 36 28.41 -10.78 -1.44
N ALA A 37 28.98 -10.55 -0.26
CA ALA A 37 29.38 -9.20 0.19
C ALA A 37 30.38 -8.52 -0.80
N ARG A 38 31.03 -9.31 -1.68
CA ARG A 38 31.96 -8.86 -2.71
C ARG A 38 31.33 -8.45 -4.04
N GLY A 39 30.01 -8.59 -4.23
CA GLY A 39 29.35 -8.30 -5.51
C GLY A 39 28.54 -6.99 -5.57
N PHE A 40 28.24 -6.36 -4.44
CA PHE A 40 27.31 -5.23 -4.41
C PHE A 40 28.01 -3.87 -4.39
N SER A 41 27.56 -2.98 -5.27
CA SER A 41 27.92 -1.57 -5.26
C SER A 41 27.50 -0.88 -3.95
N PHE A 42 28.14 0.25 -3.65
CA PHE A 42 27.73 1.10 -2.53
C PHE A 42 26.24 1.51 -2.62
N ARG A 43 25.77 1.88 -3.82
CA ARG A 43 24.37 2.28 -4.06
C ARG A 43 23.38 1.16 -3.72
N GLN A 44 23.67 -0.09 -4.10
CA GLN A 44 22.84 -1.24 -3.76
C GLN A 44 22.77 -1.45 -2.24
N ARG A 45 23.90 -1.30 -1.54
CA ARG A 45 23.95 -1.42 -0.07
C ARG A 45 23.16 -0.32 0.63
N VAL A 46 23.24 0.92 0.15
CA VAL A 46 22.43 2.03 0.68
C VAL A 46 20.95 1.79 0.43
N ARG A 47 20.56 1.39 -0.79
CA ARG A 47 19.18 1.06 -1.14
C ARG A 47 18.61 -0.05 -0.25
N ALA A 48 19.37 -1.11 0.00
CA ALA A 48 18.95 -2.21 0.87
C ALA A 48 18.77 -1.78 2.32
N ARG A 49 19.66 -0.92 2.84
CA ARG A 49 19.52 -0.35 4.18
C ARG A 49 18.26 0.51 4.30
N LEU A 50 18.01 1.39 3.34
CA LEU A 50 16.83 2.25 3.35
C LEU A 50 15.54 1.43 3.20
N ALA A 51 15.53 0.46 2.28
CA ALA A 51 14.39 -0.44 2.10
C ALA A 51 14.07 -1.21 3.38
N LYS A 52 15.08 -1.75 4.08
CA LYS A 52 14.87 -2.40 5.38
C LYS A 52 14.35 -1.42 6.44
N ALA A 53 14.83 -0.18 6.45
CA ALA A 53 14.37 0.83 7.40
C ALA A 53 12.91 1.24 7.17
N MET A 54 12.47 1.34 5.91
CA MET A 54 11.11 1.78 5.56
C MET A 54 10.09 0.65 5.44
N PHE A 55 10.52 -0.54 5.05
CA PHE A 55 9.65 -1.66 4.67
C PHE A 55 9.96 -2.95 5.46
N GLY A 56 10.76 -2.85 6.53
CA GLY A 56 11.18 -3.98 7.33
C GLY A 56 10.21 -4.32 8.46
N PRO A 57 10.48 -5.42 9.19
CA PRO A 57 9.67 -5.81 10.35
C PRO A 57 9.59 -4.67 11.37
N GLY A 58 8.36 -4.32 11.77
CA GLY A 58 8.11 -3.26 12.76
C GLY A 58 8.25 -1.82 12.25
N THR A 59 8.63 -1.62 10.98
CA THR A 59 8.70 -0.28 10.37
C THR A 59 7.72 -0.08 9.21
N PHE A 60 6.96 -1.13 8.87
CA PHE A 60 5.97 -1.13 7.81
C PHE A 60 4.68 -1.79 8.28
N VAL A 61 3.57 -1.14 7.98
CA VAL A 61 2.22 -1.70 8.18
C VAL A 61 1.77 -2.25 6.83
N PRO A 62 1.70 -3.58 6.65
CA PRO A 62 1.24 -4.15 5.39
C PRO A 62 -0.24 -3.83 5.19
N LYS A 63 -0.66 -3.68 3.93
CA LYS A 63 -2.08 -3.69 3.60
C LYS A 63 -2.67 -5.04 3.99
N ALA A 64 -3.94 -5.04 4.38
CA ALA A 64 -4.69 -6.28 4.57
C ALA A 64 -4.63 -7.11 3.28
N THR A 65 -4.39 -8.41 3.44
CA THR A 65 -4.56 -9.38 2.36
C THR A 65 -6.01 -9.42 1.91
N ALA A 66 -6.26 -10.04 0.75
CA ALA A 66 -7.63 -10.18 0.26
C ALA A 66 -8.48 -11.06 1.20
N GLU A 67 -7.91 -12.10 1.82
CA GLU A 67 -8.60 -12.88 2.86
C GLU A 67 -8.93 -12.04 4.09
N GLU A 68 -7.95 -11.33 4.66
CA GLU A 68 -8.14 -10.51 5.86
C GLU A 68 -9.16 -9.39 5.62
N TYR A 69 -9.09 -8.74 4.46
CA TYR A 69 -10.06 -7.70 4.08
C TYR A 69 -11.49 -8.26 4.06
N ARG A 70 -11.69 -9.43 3.41
CA ARG A 70 -13.01 -10.08 3.39
C ARG A 70 -13.48 -10.48 4.79
N ALA A 71 -12.60 -11.02 5.62
CA ALA A 71 -12.92 -11.43 6.99
C ALA A 71 -13.31 -10.22 7.86
N LEU A 72 -12.57 -9.10 7.74
CA LEU A 72 -12.88 -7.85 8.43
C LEU A 72 -14.24 -7.29 7.99
N HIS A 73 -14.52 -7.25 6.68
CA HIS A 73 -15.77 -6.68 6.17
C HIS A 73 -16.99 -7.60 6.29
N ALA A 74 -16.81 -8.91 6.42
CA ALA A 74 -17.92 -9.85 6.58
C ALA A 74 -18.75 -9.57 7.85
N GLY A 75 -18.09 -9.22 8.96
CA GLY A 75 -18.78 -8.84 10.21
C GLY A 75 -19.43 -7.45 10.16
N TRP A 76 -18.87 -6.52 9.37
CA TRP A 76 -19.40 -5.15 9.25
C TRP A 76 -20.72 -5.11 8.48
N HIS A 77 -20.85 -5.93 7.43
CA HIS A 77 -22.11 -6.05 6.67
C HIS A 77 -23.22 -6.81 7.42
N GLU A 78 -22.91 -7.48 8.53
CA GLU A 78 -23.91 -8.09 9.40
C GLU A 78 -24.45 -7.07 10.41
N SER A 79 -23.60 -6.17 10.93
CA SER A 79 -24.04 -5.04 11.76
C SER A 79 -24.87 -3.99 11.01
N GLU A 80 -24.53 -3.66 9.76
CA GLU A 80 -25.27 -2.65 8.95
C GLU A 80 -26.66 -3.12 8.47
N ARG A 81 -26.95 -4.43 8.52
CA ARG A 81 -28.27 -4.99 8.13
C ARG A 81 -29.20 -5.23 9.33
N ALA A 82 -28.68 -5.06 10.54
CA ALA A 82 -29.44 -5.22 11.78
C ALA A 82 -30.08 -3.90 12.28
N ASP A 83 -29.81 -2.79 11.58
CA ASP A 83 -30.35 -1.45 11.79
C ASP A 83 -31.36 -1.08 10.68
#